data_AF-A0A923CRC8-F1
#
_entry.id   AF-A0A923CRC8-F1
#
_cell.length_a   1.000
_cell.length_b   1.000
_cell.length_c   1.000
_cell.angle_alpha   90.00
_cell.angle_beta   90.00
_cell.angle_gamma   90.00
#
_symmetry.space_group_name_H-M   'P 1'
#
loop_
_entity.id
_entity.type
_entity.pdbx_description
1 polymer ?
#
loop_
_entity_poly.entity_id
_entity_poly.type
_entity_poly.pdbx_seq_one_letter_code
_entity_poly.pdbx_strand_id
1 'polypeptide(L)'
;MSYFVEVSGLEDLEKQEKWEEARSLLDDEWKDDKLNSDKLLRLLSECWYVLSLWDCCINTEKLSSQAFQDTLIECMNFGLSNFGNAPRFLCVAGHMASILPYLFYNSGSGDLFVEWEQRGIEMLRKSSDLDPNDLVAKTLNLGTSAHSSEYAEAKKCLSSQLSSLFPNETAVEIYFKDILGHIH
;
A
#
# COMPACT_ATOMS: atom_id res chain seq x y z
N MET A 1 16.10 -5.20 -5.00
CA MET A 1 15.79 -3.93 -4.31
C MET A 1 14.51 -4.18 -3.55
N SER A 2 14.43 -3.81 -2.27
CA SER A 2 13.21 -3.98 -1.49
C SER A 2 12.09 -3.09 -2.04
N TYR A 3 10.85 -3.50 -1.82
CA TYR A 3 9.65 -2.79 -2.27
C TYR A 3 9.27 -1.66 -1.32
N PHE A 4 9.64 -1.77 -0.04
CA PHE A 4 9.51 -0.71 0.96
C PHE A 4 10.89 -0.31 1.47
N VAL A 5 11.04 0.99 1.77
CA VAL A 5 12.21 1.50 2.47
C VAL A 5 12.17 1.01 3.92
N GLU A 6 13.33 0.61 4.43
CA GLU A 6 13.51 0.27 5.84
C GLU A 6 13.49 1.55 6.68
N VAL A 7 12.70 1.55 7.75
CA VAL A 7 12.64 2.64 8.73
C VAL A 7 12.99 2.07 10.10
N SER A 8 14.07 2.58 10.68
CA SER A 8 14.59 2.09 11.97
C SER A 8 13.54 2.20 13.08
N GLY A 9 13.31 1.11 13.80
CA GLY A 9 12.40 1.05 14.94
C GLY A 9 10.92 0.88 14.58
N LEU A 10 10.54 0.96 13.31
CA LEU A 10 9.15 0.79 12.88
C LEU A 10 8.60 -0.59 13.24
N GLU A 11 9.32 -1.66 12.89
CA GLU A 11 8.91 -3.05 13.18
C GLU A 11 8.69 -3.28 14.69
N ASP A 12 9.52 -2.67 15.54
CA ASP A 12 9.38 -2.79 16.99
C ASP A 12 8.14 -2.07 17.52
N LEU A 13 7.78 -0.92 16.93
CA LEU A 13 6.56 -0.19 17.26
C LEU A 13 5.31 -0.99 16.85
N GLU A 14 5.31 -1.54 15.64
CA GLU A 14 4.22 -2.37 15.12
C GLU A 14 4.01 -3.62 16.00
N LYS A 15 5.08 -4.33 16.38
CA LYS A 15 5.03 -5.50 17.30
C LYS A 15 4.49 -5.17 18.69
N GLN A 16 4.65 -3.92 19.13
CA GLN A 16 4.13 -3.41 20.40
C GLN A 16 2.73 -2.80 20.25
N GLU A 17 2.11 -2.89 19.07
CA GLU A 17 0.83 -2.27 18.74
C GLU A 17 0.80 -0.75 18.93
N LYS A 18 1.97 -0.10 18.82
CA LYS A 18 2.14 1.34 18.98
C LYS A 18 1.90 2.08 17.66
N TRP A 19 0.73 1.85 17.07
CA TRP A 19 0.38 2.30 15.73
C TRP A 19 0.46 3.83 15.55
N GLU A 20 0.06 4.60 16.57
CA GLU A 20 0.15 6.06 16.51
C GLU A 20 1.61 6.55 16.55
N GLU A 21 2.47 5.88 17.34
CA GLU A 21 3.90 6.18 17.38
C GLU A 21 4.56 5.81 16.02
N ALA A 22 4.14 4.69 15.42
CA ALA A 22 4.58 4.27 14.08
C ALA A 22 4.17 5.28 12.99
N ARG A 23 2.91 5.72 13.00
CA ARG A 23 2.39 6.76 12.10
C ARG A 23 3.18 8.06 12.26
N SER A 24 3.40 8.52 13.49
CA SER A 24 4.16 9.75 13.76
C SER A 24 5.60 9.66 13.29
N LEU A 25 6.29 8.53 13.55
CA LEU A 25 7.65 8.30 13.08
C LEU A 25 7.76 8.43 11.56
N LEU A 26 6.83 7.77 10.84
CA LEU A 26 6.81 7.79 9.37
C LEU A 26 6.44 9.17 8.80
N ASP A 27 5.53 9.88 9.46
CA ASP A 27 5.15 11.26 9.09
C ASP A 27 6.32 12.24 9.25
N ASP A 28 7.07 12.14 10.35
CA ASP A 28 8.28 12.95 10.57
C ASP A 28 9.35 12.63 9.51
N GLU A 29 9.64 11.35 9.26
CA GLU A 29 10.60 10.91 8.24
C GLU A 29 10.25 11.39 6.83
N TRP A 30 8.96 11.37 6.48
CA TRP A 30 8.49 11.90 5.20
C TRP A 30 8.54 13.43 5.16
N LYS A 31 8.17 14.13 6.24
CA LYS A 31 8.22 15.60 6.30
C LYS A 31 9.63 16.16 6.14
N ASP A 32 10.63 15.45 6.66
CA ASP A 32 12.04 15.79 6.50
C ASP A 32 12.55 15.65 5.05
N ASP A 33 11.90 14.81 4.24
CA ASP A 33 12.23 14.59 2.82
C ASP A 33 10.97 14.39 1.98
N LYS A 34 10.15 15.45 1.87
CA LYS A 34 8.80 15.42 1.26
C LYS A 34 8.77 14.89 -0.18
N LEU A 35 9.87 15.00 -0.93
CA LEU A 35 9.97 14.55 -2.32
C LEU A 35 10.50 13.11 -2.46
N ASN A 36 10.67 12.40 -1.34
CA ASN A 36 11.01 10.99 -1.34
C ASN A 36 9.76 10.11 -1.44
N SER A 37 9.56 9.51 -2.62
CA SER A 37 8.39 8.67 -2.89
C SER A 37 8.35 7.41 -2.03
N ASP A 38 9.50 6.83 -1.67
CA ASP A 38 9.53 5.60 -0.89
C ASP A 38 9.10 5.86 0.56
N LYS A 39 9.48 7.00 1.15
CA LYS A 39 9.03 7.40 2.49
C LYS A 39 7.53 7.73 2.51
N LEU A 40 7.05 8.49 1.53
CA LEU A 40 5.60 8.75 1.37
C LEU A 40 4.84 7.44 1.24
N LEU A 41 5.32 6.53 0.40
CA LEU A 41 4.64 5.26 0.16
C LEU A 41 4.60 4.41 1.43
N ARG A 42 5.67 4.43 2.24
CA ARG A 42 5.71 3.74 3.52
C ARG A 42 4.64 4.26 4.48
N LEU A 43 4.54 5.58 4.65
CA LEU A 43 3.50 6.20 5.49
C LEU A 43 2.08 5.92 4.98
N LEU A 44 1.86 6.09 3.67
CA LEU A 44 0.58 5.79 3.02
C LEU A 44 0.13 4.35 3.31
N SER A 45 1.06 3.40 3.16
CA SER A 45 0.80 1.98 3.34
C SER A 45 0.52 1.62 4.79
N GLU A 46 1.23 2.24 5.74
CA GLU A 46 1.00 2.06 7.17
C GLU A 46 -0.41 2.52 7.55
N CYS A 47 -0.80 3.72 7.12
CA CYS A 47 -2.13 4.23 7.41
C CYS A 47 -3.22 3.38 6.79
N TRP A 48 -3.03 2.94 5.54
CA TRP A 48 -3.97 2.05 4.87
C TRP A 48 -4.10 0.70 5.60
N TYR A 49 -2.99 0.10 6.03
CA TYR A 49 -3.00 -1.18 6.74
C TYR A 49 -3.78 -1.07 8.06
N VAL A 50 -3.48 -0.06 8.87
CA VAL A 50 -4.17 0.15 10.15
C VAL A 50 -5.67 0.37 9.96
N LEU A 51 -6.05 1.17 8.97
CA LEU A 51 -7.47 1.41 8.64
C LEU A 51 -8.17 0.17 8.07
N SER A 52 -7.47 -0.68 7.31
CA SER A 52 -8.03 -1.89 6.70
C SER A 52 -8.43 -2.96 7.72
N LEU A 53 -7.76 -2.96 8.88
CA LEU A 53 -7.99 -3.90 9.97
C LEU A 53 -8.65 -3.23 11.19
N TRP A 54 -9.13 -2.00 11.00
CA TRP A 54 -9.81 -1.22 12.03
C TRP A 54 -10.99 -2.02 12.60
N ASP A 55 -11.07 -2.12 13.93
CA ASP A 55 -12.06 -2.89 14.70
C ASP A 55 -12.08 -4.42 14.46
N CYS A 56 -11.10 -4.98 13.75
CA CYS A 56 -10.99 -6.43 13.53
C CYS A 56 -9.78 -7.05 14.24
N CYS A 57 -8.58 -6.52 13.97
CA CYS A 57 -7.32 -7.11 14.42
C CYS A 57 -6.39 -6.13 15.12
N ILE A 58 -6.80 -4.86 15.25
CA ILE A 58 -6.00 -3.80 15.86
C ILE A 58 -6.71 -3.28 17.11
N ASN A 59 -5.96 -3.08 18.19
CA ASN A 59 -6.44 -2.39 19.37
C ASN A 59 -6.58 -0.88 19.08
N THR A 60 -7.81 -0.41 18.91
CA THR A 60 -8.14 0.95 18.50
C THR A 60 -8.45 1.91 19.65
N GLU A 61 -8.43 1.45 20.93
CA GLU A 61 -8.90 2.24 22.09
C GLU A 61 -8.23 3.61 22.25
N LYS A 62 -6.98 3.76 21.79
CA LYS A 62 -6.19 4.99 21.90
C LYS A 62 -5.83 5.60 20.55
N LEU A 63 -6.37 5.07 19.46
CA LEU A 63 -6.07 5.52 18.10
C LEU A 63 -7.14 6.48 17.62
N SER A 64 -6.77 7.39 16.73
CA SER A 64 -7.71 8.27 16.04
C SER A 64 -7.88 7.81 14.59
N SER A 65 -9.01 7.17 14.28
CA SER A 65 -9.31 6.77 12.89
C SER A 65 -9.22 7.96 11.93
N GLN A 66 -9.71 9.12 12.38
CA GLN A 66 -9.65 10.36 11.62
C GLN A 66 -8.20 10.79 11.33
N ALA A 67 -7.29 10.72 12.31
CA ALA A 67 -5.89 11.08 12.08
C ALA A 67 -5.22 10.17 11.05
N PHE A 68 -5.47 8.86 11.12
CA PHE A 68 -4.97 7.90 10.13
C PHE A 68 -5.57 8.15 8.75
N GLN A 69 -6.87 8.42 8.67
CA GLN A 69 -7.56 8.67 7.40
C GLN A 69 -7.11 9.99 6.75
N ASP A 70 -6.99 11.06 7.53
CA ASP A 70 -6.48 12.34 7.04
C ASP A 70 -5.05 12.21 6.52
N THR A 71 -4.20 11.45 7.23
CA THR A 71 -2.82 11.17 6.79
C THR A 71 -2.80 10.37 5.48
N LEU A 72 -3.64 9.34 5.37
CA LEU A 72 -3.78 8.52 4.16
C LEU A 72 -4.18 9.37 2.95
N ILE A 73 -5.20 10.23 3.13
CA ILE A 73 -5.71 11.12 2.08
C ILE A 73 -4.67 12.17 1.70
N GLU A 74 -3.95 12.76 2.67
CA GLU A 74 -2.85 13.69 2.40
C GLU A 74 -1.77 13.01 1.54
N CYS A 75 -1.29 11.84 1.96
CA CYS A 75 -0.24 11.10 1.25
C CYS A 75 -0.67 10.74 -0.16
N MET A 76 -1.90 10.24 -0.33
CA MET A 76 -2.44 9.89 -1.64
C MET A 76 -2.50 11.11 -2.57
N ASN A 77 -3.07 12.23 -2.10
CA ASN A 77 -3.19 13.45 -2.90
C ASN A 77 -1.82 14.04 -3.26
N PHE A 78 -0.89 14.07 -2.30
CA PHE A 78 0.47 14.51 -2.55
C PHE A 78 1.18 13.61 -3.56
N GLY A 79 1.08 12.29 -3.39
CA GLY A 79 1.70 11.31 -4.26
C GLY A 79 1.16 11.34 -5.68
N LEU A 80 -0.15 11.51 -5.86
CA LEU A 80 -0.76 11.69 -7.19
C LEU A 80 -0.23 12.95 -7.90
N SER A 81 -0.01 14.03 -7.14
CA SER A 81 0.47 15.31 -7.68
C SER A 81 1.96 15.30 -8.04
N ASN A 82 2.78 14.52 -7.33
CA ASN A 82 4.25 14.57 -7.44
C ASN A 82 4.87 13.31 -8.05
N PHE A 83 4.22 12.15 -7.91
CA PHE A 83 4.75 10.83 -8.26
C PHE A 83 3.83 10.05 -9.21
N GLY A 84 2.97 10.76 -9.96
CA GLY A 84 2.03 10.14 -10.90
C GLY A 84 2.66 9.34 -12.06
N ASN A 85 4.00 9.31 -12.18
CA ASN A 85 4.76 8.47 -13.11
C ASN A 85 5.79 7.57 -12.40
N ALA A 86 5.79 7.50 -11.07
CA ALA A 86 6.65 6.58 -10.32
C ALA A 86 5.97 5.20 -10.26
N PRO A 87 6.51 4.15 -10.91
CA PRO A 87 5.81 2.86 -11.04
C PRO A 87 5.42 2.27 -9.69
N ARG A 88 6.36 2.18 -8.75
CA ARG A 88 6.11 1.61 -7.42
C ARG A 88 5.01 2.33 -6.62
N PHE A 89 4.99 3.66 -6.67
CA PHE A 89 3.92 4.44 -6.03
C PHE A 89 2.57 4.08 -6.65
N LEU A 90 2.47 4.09 -7.99
CA LEU A 90 1.25 3.72 -8.70
C LEU A 90 0.82 2.27 -8.40
N CYS A 91 1.77 1.35 -8.30
CA CYS A 91 1.53 -0.05 -7.98
C CYS A 91 0.85 -0.21 -6.62
N VAL A 92 1.53 0.22 -5.55
CA VAL A 92 1.09 -0.02 -4.18
C VAL A 92 -0.13 0.83 -3.84
N ALA A 93 -0.12 2.11 -4.19
CA ALA A 93 -1.25 2.99 -3.92
C ALA A 93 -2.47 2.62 -4.79
N GLY A 94 -2.25 2.16 -6.02
CA GLY A 94 -3.30 1.66 -6.91
C GLY A 94 -3.97 0.40 -6.37
N HIS A 95 -3.16 -0.56 -5.89
CA HIS A 95 -3.65 -1.76 -5.19
C HIS A 95 -4.58 -1.38 -4.05
N MET A 96 -4.10 -0.55 -3.12
CA MET A 96 -4.84 -0.10 -1.93
C MET A 96 -6.15 0.60 -2.28
N ALA A 97 -6.13 1.49 -3.26
CA ALA A 97 -7.32 2.21 -3.73
C ALA A 97 -8.31 1.28 -4.45
N SER A 98 -7.84 0.26 -5.17
CA SER A 98 -8.73 -0.68 -5.86
C SER A 98 -9.47 -1.63 -4.91
N ILE A 99 -8.87 -1.97 -3.76
CA ILE A 99 -9.45 -2.96 -2.84
C ILE A 99 -10.28 -2.33 -1.71
N LEU A 100 -9.89 -1.16 -1.20
CA LEU A 100 -10.64 -0.43 -0.16
C LEU A 100 -10.82 1.05 -0.55
N PRO A 101 -11.60 1.35 -1.61
CA PRO A 101 -11.76 2.71 -2.12
C PRO A 101 -12.27 3.71 -1.08
N TYR A 102 -13.15 3.25 -0.17
CA TYR A 102 -13.81 4.07 0.84
C TYR A 102 -12.85 4.72 1.86
N LEU A 103 -11.61 4.23 1.97
CA LEU A 103 -10.61 4.83 2.86
C LEU A 103 -10.06 6.15 2.33
N PHE A 104 -10.20 6.43 1.02
CA PHE A 104 -9.58 7.58 0.36
C PHE A 104 -10.48 8.82 0.27
N TYR A 105 -11.59 8.86 1.02
CA TYR A 105 -12.46 10.04 1.16
C TYR A 105 -13.17 10.12 2.51
N ASN A 106 -13.34 11.33 3.07
CA ASN A 106 -13.87 11.58 4.42
C ASN A 106 -15.41 11.62 4.51
N SER A 107 -16.12 11.43 3.40
CA SER A 107 -17.57 11.20 3.29
C SER A 107 -17.94 11.19 1.81
N GLY A 108 -18.86 10.32 1.38
CA GLY A 108 -19.13 10.20 -0.06
C GLY A 108 -20.38 9.42 -0.42
N SER A 109 -20.87 9.66 -1.63
CA SER A 109 -21.86 8.81 -2.30
C SER A 109 -21.19 7.53 -2.83
N GLY A 110 -22.01 6.57 -3.29
CA GLY A 110 -21.49 5.39 -3.99
C GLY A 110 -20.68 5.72 -5.25
N ASP A 111 -20.82 6.91 -5.82
CA ASP A 111 -20.04 7.33 -7.00
C ASP A 111 -18.55 7.49 -6.66
N LEU A 112 -18.23 8.05 -5.48
CA LEU A 112 -16.83 8.20 -5.04
C LEU A 112 -16.15 6.85 -4.80
N PHE A 113 -16.90 5.83 -4.39
CA PHE A 113 -16.38 4.47 -4.28
C PHE A 113 -15.91 3.97 -5.65
N VAL A 114 -16.78 4.05 -6.66
CA VAL A 114 -16.50 3.58 -8.03
C VAL A 114 -15.37 4.39 -8.67
N GLU A 115 -15.34 5.71 -8.44
CA GLU A 115 -14.26 6.57 -8.93
C GLU A 115 -12.89 6.16 -8.37
N TRP A 116 -12.79 5.91 -7.06
CA TRP A 116 -11.54 5.50 -6.44
C TRP A 116 -11.12 4.08 -6.80
N GLU A 117 -12.07 3.15 -6.91
CA GLU A 117 -11.82 1.78 -7.38
C GLU A 117 -11.22 1.80 -8.79
N GLN A 118 -11.89 2.49 -9.72
CA GLN A 118 -11.45 2.61 -11.11
C GLN A 118 -10.10 3.33 -11.22
N ARG A 119 -9.89 4.38 -10.42
CA ARG A 119 -8.61 5.07 -10.35
C ARG A 119 -7.49 4.15 -9.87
N GLY A 120 -7.74 3.31 -8.87
CA GLY A 120 -6.77 2.33 -8.38
C GLY A 120 -6.38 1.32 -9.47
N ILE A 121 -7.35 0.81 -10.23
CA ILE A 121 -7.13 -0.09 -11.36
C ILE A 121 -6.29 0.59 -12.45
N GLU A 122 -6.58 1.86 -12.77
CA GLU A 122 -5.80 2.61 -13.75
C GLU A 122 -4.36 2.87 -13.32
N MET A 123 -4.13 3.11 -12.03
CA MET A 123 -2.79 3.24 -11.45
C MET A 123 -2.01 1.92 -11.57
N LEU A 124 -2.64 0.78 -11.26
CA LEU A 124 -2.03 -0.54 -11.42
C LEU A 124 -1.64 -0.83 -12.86
N ARG A 125 -2.56 -0.59 -13.81
CA ARG A 125 -2.30 -0.74 -15.25
C ARG A 125 -1.12 0.13 -15.68
N LYS A 126 -1.15 1.42 -15.31
CA LYS A 126 -0.08 2.36 -15.64
C LYS A 126 1.26 1.95 -15.03
N SER A 127 1.28 1.43 -13.80
CA SER A 127 2.50 0.90 -13.19
C SER A 127 3.08 -0.25 -14.00
N SER A 128 2.23 -1.22 -14.39
CA SER A 128 2.66 -2.37 -15.18
C SER A 128 3.14 -1.98 -16.58
N ASP A 129 2.59 -0.92 -17.17
CA ASP A 129 3.03 -0.38 -18.46
C ASP A 129 4.38 0.36 -18.36
N LEU A 130 4.62 1.08 -17.25
CA LEU A 130 5.85 1.84 -17.03
C LEU A 130 7.04 0.95 -16.64
N ASP A 131 6.81 -0.12 -15.88
CA ASP A 131 7.84 -1.11 -15.54
C ASP A 131 7.33 -2.55 -15.78
N PRO A 132 7.41 -3.06 -17.02
CA PRO A 132 6.87 -4.37 -17.38
C PRO A 132 7.66 -5.55 -16.78
N ASN A 133 8.84 -5.30 -16.22
CA ASN A 133 9.66 -6.33 -15.56
C ASN A 133 9.33 -6.47 -14.07
N ASP A 134 8.58 -5.52 -13.51
CA ASP A 134 8.13 -5.60 -12.13
C ASP A 134 7.02 -6.64 -11.99
N LEU A 135 7.40 -7.81 -11.46
CA LEU A 135 6.47 -8.93 -11.26
C LEU A 135 5.41 -8.63 -10.21
N VAL A 136 5.64 -7.73 -9.25
CA VAL A 136 4.62 -7.31 -8.28
C VAL A 136 3.57 -6.48 -9.01
N ALA A 137 3.99 -5.46 -9.76
CA ALA A 137 3.07 -4.62 -10.53
C ALA A 137 2.26 -5.43 -11.54
N LYS A 138 2.92 -6.34 -12.27
CA LYS A 138 2.25 -7.26 -13.21
C LYS A 138 1.22 -8.14 -12.49
N THR A 139 1.60 -8.76 -11.36
CA THR A 139 0.72 -9.68 -10.63
C THR A 139 -0.50 -8.96 -10.09
N LEU A 140 -0.32 -7.78 -9.46
CA LEU A 140 -1.42 -7.00 -8.91
C LEU A 140 -2.36 -6.47 -10.01
N ASN A 141 -1.81 -5.99 -11.13
CA ASN A 141 -2.62 -5.57 -12.28
C ASN A 141 -3.43 -6.73 -12.89
N LEU A 142 -2.84 -7.93 -13.05
CA LEU A 142 -3.59 -9.10 -13.52
C LEU A 142 -4.70 -9.49 -12.53
N GLY A 143 -4.45 -9.30 -11.23
CA GLY A 143 -5.41 -9.57 -10.16
C GLY A 143 -6.65 -8.70 -10.16
N THR A 144 -6.67 -7.56 -10.86
CA THR A 144 -7.87 -6.72 -11.01
C THR A 144 -8.86 -7.26 -12.04
N SER A 145 -8.47 -8.28 -12.81
CA SER A 145 -9.30 -8.94 -13.83
C SER A 145 -9.61 -10.39 -13.44
N ALA A 146 -10.52 -11.04 -14.16
CA ALA A 146 -10.87 -12.44 -13.89
C ALA A 146 -9.61 -13.32 -13.88
N HIS A 147 -9.31 -13.95 -12.74
CA HIS A 147 -8.09 -14.70 -12.44
C HIS A 147 -7.70 -15.68 -13.57
N SER A 148 -6.83 -15.22 -14.45
CA SER A 148 -6.41 -15.95 -15.65
C SER A 148 -5.25 -16.91 -15.34
N SER A 149 -4.94 -17.79 -16.29
CA SER A 149 -3.71 -18.59 -16.22
C SER A 149 -2.45 -17.73 -16.11
N GLU A 150 -2.47 -16.53 -16.70
CA GLU A 150 -1.37 -15.57 -16.64
C GLU A 150 -1.17 -15.02 -15.21
N TYR A 151 -2.26 -14.79 -14.48
CA TYR A 151 -2.19 -14.39 -13.06
C TYR A 151 -1.57 -15.50 -12.20
N ALA A 152 -2.00 -16.76 -12.38
CA ALA A 152 -1.45 -17.89 -11.64
C ALA A 152 0.05 -18.11 -11.93
N GLU A 153 0.46 -17.97 -13.20
CA GLU A 153 1.87 -18.04 -13.59
C GLU A 153 2.69 -16.90 -12.99
N ALA A 154 2.17 -15.66 -13.01
CA ALA A 154 2.84 -14.51 -12.41
C ALA A 154 3.07 -14.69 -10.91
N LYS A 155 2.07 -15.16 -10.14
CA LYS A 155 2.22 -15.48 -8.71
C LYS A 155 3.27 -16.56 -8.48
N LYS A 156 3.28 -17.62 -9.29
CA LYS A 156 4.26 -18.69 -9.19
C LYS A 156 5.69 -18.17 -9.40
N CYS A 157 5.92 -17.34 -10.42
CA CYS A 157 7.23 -16.70 -10.64
C CYS A 157 7.63 -15.79 -9.47
N LEU A 158 6.69 -15.00 -8.97
CA LEU A 158 6.93 -14.03 -7.90
C LEU A 158 7.23 -14.69 -6.54
N SER A 159 6.63 -15.84 -6.25
CA SER A 159 6.80 -16.57 -4.97
C SER A 159 8.25 -16.77 -4.55
N SER A 160 9.14 -17.03 -5.51
CA SER A 160 10.58 -17.23 -5.26
C SER A 160 11.35 -15.95 -4.91
N GLN A 161 10.74 -14.79 -5.08
CA GLN A 161 11.34 -13.46 -4.89
C GLN A 161 10.76 -12.71 -3.69
N LEU A 162 9.69 -13.20 -3.06
CA LEU A 162 8.98 -12.46 -2.00
C LEU A 162 9.90 -12.10 -0.83
N SER A 163 10.73 -13.03 -0.35
CA SER A 163 11.64 -12.76 0.76
C SER A 163 12.72 -11.72 0.44
N SER A 164 13.05 -11.50 -0.84
CA SER A 164 14.02 -10.47 -1.23
C SER A 164 13.36 -9.12 -1.53
N LEU A 165 12.10 -9.13 -1.97
CA LEU A 165 11.30 -7.93 -2.21
C LEU A 165 10.75 -7.33 -0.90
N PHE A 166 10.39 -8.19 0.04
CA PHE A 166 9.83 -7.84 1.35
C PHE A 166 10.71 -8.51 2.43
N PRO A 167 11.92 -7.98 2.71
CA PRO A 167 12.85 -8.64 3.62
C PRO A 167 12.48 -8.51 5.10
N ASN A 168 11.63 -7.54 5.48
CA ASN A 168 11.35 -7.25 6.88
C ASN A 168 10.05 -7.90 7.36
N GLU A 169 9.82 -7.87 8.67
CA GLU A 169 8.64 -8.46 9.31
C GLU A 169 7.66 -7.38 9.76
N THR A 170 7.63 -6.27 9.02
CA THR A 170 6.63 -5.23 9.23
C THR A 170 5.27 -5.64 8.69
N ALA A 171 4.21 -5.10 9.28
CA ALA A 171 2.83 -5.50 9.02
C ALA A 171 2.43 -5.36 7.54
N VAL A 172 2.83 -4.25 6.90
CA VAL A 172 2.64 -4.03 5.45
C VAL A 172 3.40 -5.06 4.60
N GLU A 173 4.64 -5.37 4.96
CA GLU A 173 5.46 -6.34 4.21
C GLU A 173 4.91 -7.76 4.34
N ILE A 174 4.45 -8.14 5.53
CA ILE A 174 3.74 -9.41 5.78
C ILE A 174 2.46 -9.47 4.93
N TYR A 175 1.65 -8.40 4.93
CA TYR A 175 0.45 -8.33 4.09
C TYR A 175 0.76 -8.61 2.60
N PHE A 176 1.79 -7.97 2.05
CA PHE A 176 2.17 -8.19 0.65
C PHE A 176 2.73 -9.59 0.40
N LYS A 177 3.53 -10.14 1.33
CA LYS A 177 3.98 -11.55 1.27
C LYS A 177 2.79 -12.50 1.19
N ASP A 178 1.76 -12.28 2.00
CA ASP A 178 0.59 -13.16 2.06
C ASP A 178 -0.22 -13.10 0.76
N ILE A 179 -0.66 -11.91 0.35
CA ILE A 179 -1.53 -11.80 -0.84
C ILE A 179 -0.81 -12.24 -2.13
N LEU A 180 0.50 -12.04 -2.23
CA LEU A 180 1.29 -12.42 -3.40
C LEU A 180 1.77 -13.88 -3.34
N GLY A 181 1.95 -14.43 -2.14
CA GLY A 181 2.48 -15.78 -1.90
C GLY A 181 1.45 -16.90 -1.94
N HIS A 182 0.17 -16.62 -1.64
CA HIS A 182 -0.87 -17.65 -1.66
C HIS A 182 -1.22 -18.10 -3.09
N ILE A 183 -0.81 -19.31 -3.47
CA ILE A 183 -1.32 -19.96 -4.69
C ILE A 183 -2.67 -20.59 -4.34
N HIS A 184 -3.77 -20.03 -4.82
CA HIS A 184 -5.10 -20.65 -4.76
C HIS A 184 -5.28 -21.64 -5.91
#